data_AF-A0A0C4ES91-F1
#
_entry.id   AF-A0A0C4ES91-F1
#
_cell.length_a   1.000
_cell.length_b   1.000
_cell.length_c   1.000
_cell.angle_alpha   90.00
_cell.angle_beta   90.00
_cell.angle_gamma   90.00
#
_symmetry.space_group_name_H-M   'P 1'
#
loop_
_entity.id
_entity.type
_entity.pdbx_description
1 polymer ?
#
loop_
_entity_poly.entity_id
_entity_poly.type
_entity_poly.pdbx_seq_one_letter_code
_entity_poly.pdbx_strand_id
1 'polypeptide(L)'
;MMTGLLGMAVSVILFGLQKTYCGLIICRFLAGMMNGNVAVLQSIVGEITDATNFADAASYLPLCFAIGSIVGPIIGGYLSLPAQQYPSLFGGSALLIEYPYFLPCLVGGLLNFASIIVGFFFMEETLVTKKKRPATTISANDCRADYGTITTNVDAMEPTDVMMSPAIIIHAKPPSIRSLCTQPLLMVLLSLGLMHFQNTAWGAIVPLYSYTKIENGGLGLGLDDIGFMLSTSGFGMIVVQLWVFPALQRRFGALRVFQLTLGLFTISTILPPLVTYLARLPNTKVSSTVAYMSAVLMLRSPTTMCYDVVAEHAGPRNIEWDDTSTAALTVSIFVSLLTRSLPPVRLFARSLRLLLLSSVPLYMLSAYL
;
A
#
# COMPACT_ATOMS: atom_id res chain seq x y z
N MET A 1 -3.81 10.97 -13.97
CA MET A 1 -2.47 10.47 -13.57
C MET A 1 -1.39 11.55 -13.68
N MET A 2 -1.15 12.16 -14.84
CA MET A 2 -0.02 13.11 -15.02
C MET A 2 -0.08 14.34 -14.10
N THR A 3 -1.27 14.93 -13.94
CA THR A 3 -1.50 16.06 -13.03
C THR A 3 -1.24 15.69 -11.57
N GLY A 4 -1.63 14.48 -11.17
CA GLY A 4 -1.33 13.93 -9.84
C GLY A 4 0.16 13.72 -9.61
N LEU A 5 0.88 13.17 -10.59
CA LEU A 5 2.35 13.02 -10.51
C LEU A 5 3.07 14.37 -10.43
N LEU A 6 2.61 15.38 -11.17
CA LEU A 6 3.17 16.73 -11.11
C LEU A 6 2.94 17.36 -9.73
N GLY A 7 1.72 17.27 -9.21
CA GLY A 7 1.38 17.75 -7.87
C GLY A 7 2.20 17.07 -6.78
N MET A 8 2.41 15.75 -6.90
CA MET A 8 3.29 14.99 -6.01
C MET A 8 4.75 15.44 -6.10
N ALA A 9 5.30 15.62 -7.31
CA ALA A 9 6.67 16.07 -7.51
C ALA A 9 6.91 17.43 -6.84
N VAL A 10 6.05 18.40 -7.12
CA VAL A 10 6.12 19.76 -6.54
C VAL A 10 6.00 19.70 -5.02
N SER A 11 5.03 18.96 -4.50
CA SER A 11 4.80 18.84 -3.06
C SER A 11 5.99 18.23 -2.31
N VAL A 12 6.61 17.18 -2.85
CA VAL A 12 7.78 16.53 -2.23
C VAL A 12 9.00 17.45 -2.25
N ILE A 13 9.26 18.16 -3.35
CA ILE A 13 10.36 19.14 -3.41
C ILE A 13 10.16 20.26 -2.40
N LEU A 14 8.93 20.80 -2.33
CA LEU A 14 8.58 21.83 -1.36
C LEU A 14 8.72 21.34 0.08
N PHE A 15 8.39 20.07 0.37
CA PHE A 15 8.57 19.45 1.69
C PHE A 15 10.04 19.50 2.15
N GLY A 16 10.98 19.23 1.25
CA GLY A 16 12.42 19.30 1.54
C GLY A 16 12.94 20.71 1.86
N LEU A 17 12.20 21.75 1.44
CA LEU A 17 12.52 23.17 1.68
C LEU A 17 11.77 23.75 2.89
N GLN A 18 11.00 22.95 3.65
CA GLN A 18 10.27 23.47 4.81
C GLN A 18 11.12 23.44 6.07
N LYS A 19 11.11 24.57 6.81
CA LYS A 19 11.67 24.69 8.17
C LYS A 19 10.60 24.75 9.25
N THR A 20 9.35 25.01 8.86
CA THR A 20 8.23 25.17 9.79
C THR A 20 7.38 23.92 9.83
N TYR A 21 6.89 23.58 11.02
CA TYR A 21 6.00 22.44 11.21
C TYR A 21 4.70 22.59 10.40
N CYS A 22 4.10 23.78 10.37
CA CYS A 22 2.91 24.06 9.57
C CYS A 22 3.16 23.86 8.07
N GLY A 23 4.31 24.32 7.56
CA GLY A 23 4.71 24.10 6.17
C GLY A 23 4.81 22.61 5.81
N LEU A 24 5.38 21.79 6.71
CA LEU A 24 5.44 20.34 6.53
C LEU A 24 4.05 19.69 6.48
N ILE A 25 3.12 20.13 7.32
CA ILE A 25 1.72 19.64 7.30
C ILE A 25 1.05 20.00 5.97
N ILE A 26 1.17 21.25 5.51
CA ILE A 26 0.56 21.70 4.26
C ILE A 26 1.12 20.88 3.08
N CYS A 27 2.43 20.66 3.04
CA CYS A 27 3.05 19.83 2.01
C CYS A 27 2.55 18.38 2.10
N ARG A 28 2.48 17.79 3.29
CA ARG A 28 1.93 16.44 3.50
C ARG A 28 0.47 16.31 3.04
N PHE A 29 -0.34 17.33 3.32
CA PHE A 29 -1.74 17.38 2.91
C PHE A 29 -1.85 17.45 1.38
N LEU A 30 -1.07 18.33 0.74
CA LEU A 30 -1.04 18.44 -0.72
C LEU A 30 -0.57 17.14 -1.39
N ALA A 31 0.47 16.49 -0.86
CA ALA A 31 0.89 15.17 -1.31
C ALA A 31 -0.24 14.14 -1.14
N GLY A 32 -0.94 14.15 -0.01
CA GLY A 32 -2.08 13.25 0.21
C GLY A 32 -3.19 13.42 -0.82
N MET A 33 -3.56 14.67 -1.12
CA MET A 33 -4.56 14.98 -2.14
C MET A 33 -4.16 14.50 -3.54
N MET A 34 -2.86 14.55 -3.85
CA MET A 34 -2.33 14.17 -5.16
C MET A 34 -1.99 12.68 -5.27
N ASN A 35 -2.23 11.88 -4.21
CA ASN A 35 -1.91 10.45 -4.15
C ASN A 35 -3.00 9.52 -4.73
N GLY A 36 -3.92 10.03 -5.55
CA GLY A 36 -4.97 9.24 -6.21
C GLY A 36 -4.50 8.39 -7.39
N ASN A 37 -3.20 8.37 -7.69
CA ASN A 37 -2.66 7.76 -8.91
C ASN A 37 -2.75 6.23 -8.92
N VAL A 38 -2.83 5.57 -7.77
CA VAL A 38 -2.91 4.10 -7.69
C VAL A 38 -4.23 3.58 -8.28
N ALA A 39 -5.36 4.21 -7.97
CA ALA A 39 -6.66 3.84 -8.54
C ALA A 39 -6.72 4.08 -10.06
N VAL A 40 -6.17 5.23 -10.51
CA VAL A 40 -6.09 5.53 -11.95
C VAL A 40 -5.21 4.50 -12.67
N LEU A 41 -4.10 4.05 -12.06
CA LEU A 41 -3.24 3.03 -12.64
C LEU A 41 -3.98 1.70 -12.79
N GLN A 42 -4.79 1.29 -11.80
CA GLN A 42 -5.59 0.06 -11.90
C GLN A 42 -6.64 0.14 -13.00
N SER A 43 -7.31 1.29 -13.14
CA SER A 43 -8.27 1.52 -14.24
C SER A 43 -7.57 1.44 -15.60
N ILE A 44 -6.39 2.07 -15.77
CA ILE A 44 -5.60 1.95 -17.01
C ILE A 44 -5.21 0.50 -17.29
N VAL A 45 -4.75 -0.23 -16.27
CA VAL A 45 -4.42 -1.66 -16.42
C VAL A 45 -5.65 -2.44 -16.86
N GLY A 46 -6.82 -2.20 -16.26
CA GLY A 46 -8.08 -2.83 -16.67
C GLY A 46 -8.50 -2.49 -18.11
N GLU A 47 -8.21 -1.28 -18.60
CA GLU A 47 -8.54 -0.87 -19.97
C GLU A 47 -7.60 -1.45 -21.03
N ILE A 48 -6.31 -1.64 -20.72
CA ILE A 48 -5.31 -2.16 -21.67
C ILE A 48 -5.16 -3.68 -21.63
N THR A 49 -5.84 -4.35 -20.69
CA THR A 49 -5.73 -5.79 -20.49
C THR A 49 -7.00 -6.53 -20.86
N ASP A 50 -6.81 -7.76 -21.32
CA ASP A 50 -7.85 -8.73 -21.61
C ASP A 50 -7.61 -10.01 -20.79
N ALA A 51 -8.57 -10.92 -20.78
CA ALA A 51 -8.47 -12.20 -20.06
C ALA A 51 -7.23 -13.05 -20.41
N THR A 52 -6.60 -12.80 -21.56
CA THR A 52 -5.40 -13.49 -22.02
C THR A 52 -4.10 -12.94 -21.43
N ASN A 53 -4.05 -11.66 -21.06
CA ASN A 53 -2.82 -10.96 -20.62
C ASN A 53 -2.94 -10.33 -19.22
N PHE A 54 -4.14 -10.33 -18.62
CA PHE A 54 -4.41 -9.72 -17.31
C PHE A 54 -3.49 -10.24 -16.21
N ALA A 55 -3.23 -11.55 -16.18
CA ALA A 55 -2.37 -12.16 -15.16
C ALA A 55 -0.94 -11.60 -15.18
N ASP A 56 -0.39 -11.36 -16.38
CA ASP A 56 0.95 -10.79 -16.54
C ASP A 56 0.95 -9.32 -16.12
N ALA A 57 -0.03 -8.54 -16.57
CA ALA A 57 -0.18 -7.14 -16.21
C ALA A 57 -0.37 -6.91 -14.71
N ALA A 58 -1.23 -7.71 -14.07
CA ALA A 58 -1.47 -7.68 -12.63
C ALA A 58 -0.20 -8.01 -11.84
N SER A 59 0.71 -8.83 -12.38
CA SER A 59 1.98 -9.18 -11.71
C SER A 59 3.00 -8.03 -11.68
N TYR A 60 2.94 -7.09 -12.64
CA TYR A 60 3.85 -5.94 -12.67
C TYR A 60 3.51 -4.89 -11.60
N LEU A 61 2.25 -4.76 -11.21
CA LEU A 61 1.81 -3.79 -10.19
C LEU A 61 2.54 -3.96 -8.84
N PRO A 62 2.52 -5.14 -8.21
CA PRO A 62 3.23 -5.35 -6.94
C PRO A 62 4.75 -5.39 -7.14
N LEU A 63 5.27 -5.76 -8.32
CA LEU A 63 6.70 -5.67 -8.63
C LEU A 63 7.20 -4.21 -8.60
N CYS A 64 6.47 -3.28 -9.21
CA CYS A 64 6.78 -1.85 -9.16
C CYS A 64 6.80 -1.32 -7.72
N PHE A 65 5.83 -1.73 -6.89
CA PHE A 65 5.81 -1.40 -5.47
C PHE A 65 7.06 -1.93 -4.74
N ALA A 66 7.47 -3.17 -5.04
CA ALA A 66 8.66 -3.78 -4.46
C ALA A 66 9.96 -3.07 -4.86
N ILE A 67 10.08 -2.63 -6.11
CA ILE A 67 11.22 -1.81 -6.54
C ILE A 67 11.23 -0.48 -5.76
N GLY A 68 10.07 0.16 -5.60
CA GLY A 68 9.93 1.39 -4.82
C GLY A 68 10.31 1.22 -3.34
N SER A 69 10.00 0.07 -2.74
CA SER A 69 10.36 -0.23 -1.34
C SER A 69 11.86 -0.50 -1.14
N ILE A 70 12.59 -0.81 -2.21
CA ILE A 70 14.05 -0.94 -2.20
C ILE A 70 14.71 0.42 -2.44
N VAL A 71 14.33 1.09 -3.53
CA VAL A 71 14.97 2.33 -3.97
C VAL A 71 14.66 3.49 -3.03
N GLY A 72 13.44 3.58 -2.51
CA GLY A 72 13.00 4.65 -1.61
C GLY A 72 13.86 4.79 -0.36
N PRO A 73 14.04 3.73 0.45
CA PRO A 73 14.85 3.80 1.66
C PRO A 73 16.36 3.96 1.39
N ILE A 74 16.89 3.48 0.26
CA ILE A 74 18.28 3.78 -0.14
C ILE A 74 18.44 5.28 -0.34
N ILE A 75 17.58 5.89 -1.16
CA ILE A 75 17.61 7.34 -1.41
C ILE A 75 17.42 8.11 -0.10
N GLY A 76 16.41 7.74 0.69
CA GLY A 76 16.08 8.40 1.94
C GLY A 76 17.17 8.26 3.01
N GLY A 77 17.82 7.10 3.11
CA GLY A 77 18.84 6.83 4.11
C GLY A 77 20.19 7.47 3.76
N TYR A 78 20.69 7.23 2.55
CA TYR A 78 22.04 7.63 2.14
C TYR A 78 22.17 9.08 1.67
N LEU A 79 21.07 9.73 1.27
CA LEU A 79 21.12 11.13 0.83
C LEU A 79 20.63 12.11 1.91
N SER A 80 20.10 11.62 3.03
CA SER A 80 19.77 12.47 4.17
C SER A 80 21.04 13.01 4.82
N LEU A 81 21.00 14.26 5.31
CA LEU A 81 22.15 14.92 5.93
C LEU A 81 23.41 14.90 5.04
N PRO A 82 23.32 15.29 3.76
CA PRO A 82 24.41 15.11 2.79
C PRO A 82 25.68 15.88 3.17
N ALA A 83 25.55 17.04 3.83
CA ALA A 83 26.68 17.82 4.32
C ALA A 83 27.44 17.14 5.47
N GLN A 84 26.77 16.30 6.26
CA GLN A 84 27.40 15.53 7.34
C GLN A 84 27.98 14.20 6.83
N GLN A 85 27.26 13.54 5.93
CA GLN A 85 27.62 12.22 5.43
C GLN A 85 28.70 12.25 4.33
N TYR A 86 28.71 13.28 3.49
CA TYR A 86 29.74 13.51 2.48
C TYR A 86 30.29 14.95 2.55
N PRO A 87 31.06 15.30 3.60
CA PRO A 87 31.58 16.66 3.78
C PRO A 87 32.45 17.15 2.62
N SER A 88 33.16 16.24 1.95
CA SER A 88 34.02 16.56 0.79
C SER A 88 33.25 17.02 -0.44
N LEU A 89 32.01 16.58 -0.63
CA LEU A 89 31.19 16.91 -1.80
C LEU A 89 30.16 18.00 -1.51
N PHE A 90 29.57 18.00 -0.31
CA PHE A 90 28.43 18.87 0.02
C PHE A 90 28.69 19.86 1.17
N GLY A 91 29.84 19.76 1.85
CA GLY A 91 30.18 20.61 3.01
C GLY A 91 30.34 22.09 2.70
N GLY A 92 30.52 22.48 1.43
CA GLY A 92 30.58 23.89 1.00
C GLY A 92 29.23 24.50 0.61
N SER A 93 28.16 23.70 0.55
CA SER A 93 26.86 24.18 0.06
C SER A 93 25.97 24.70 1.19
N ALA A 94 25.79 26.03 1.26
CA ALA A 94 24.93 26.66 2.26
C ALA A 94 23.50 26.10 2.25
N LEU A 95 22.98 25.78 1.05
CA LEU A 95 21.64 25.23 0.88
C LEU A 95 21.47 23.85 1.53
N LEU A 96 22.41 22.91 1.33
CA LEU A 96 22.25 21.55 1.87
C LEU A 96 22.59 21.45 3.37
N ILE A 97 23.35 22.41 3.89
CA ILE A 97 23.55 22.57 5.33
C ILE A 97 22.26 23.09 5.97
N GLU A 98 21.64 24.10 5.35
CA GLU A 98 20.41 24.71 5.86
C GLU A 98 19.18 23.81 5.68
N TYR A 99 19.16 22.99 4.63
CA TYR A 99 18.07 22.06 4.29
C TYR A 99 18.58 20.61 4.18
N PRO A 100 18.76 19.90 5.30
CA PRO A 100 19.40 18.58 5.34
C PRO A 100 18.62 17.46 4.63
N TYR A 101 17.32 17.65 4.40
CA TYR A 101 16.45 16.67 3.74
C TYR A 101 16.06 17.09 2.32
N PHE A 102 16.60 18.20 1.80
CA PHE A 102 16.26 18.66 0.46
C PHE A 102 16.73 17.70 -0.63
N LEU A 103 17.94 17.16 -0.52
CA LEU A 103 18.53 16.27 -1.52
C LEU A 103 17.70 14.98 -1.77
N PRO A 104 17.31 14.18 -0.76
CA PRO A 104 16.47 13.01 -1.00
C PRO A 104 15.08 13.38 -1.54
N CYS A 105 14.53 14.53 -1.13
CA CYS A 105 13.27 15.04 -1.65
C CYS A 105 13.37 15.47 -3.12
N LEU A 106 14.48 16.11 -3.50
CA LEU A 106 14.75 16.51 -4.88
C LEU A 106 14.83 15.28 -5.79
N VAL A 107 15.59 14.26 -5.39
CA VAL A 107 15.67 13.00 -6.16
C VAL A 107 14.29 12.35 -6.29
N GLY A 108 13.51 12.27 -5.20
CA GLY A 108 12.15 11.75 -5.25
C GLY A 108 11.22 12.55 -6.18
N GLY A 109 11.34 13.88 -6.20
CA GLY A 109 10.62 14.75 -7.13
C GLY A 109 11.04 14.55 -8.59
N LEU A 110 12.35 14.43 -8.85
CA LEU A 110 12.89 14.17 -10.20
C LEU A 110 12.45 12.80 -10.73
N LEU A 111 12.37 11.77 -9.88
CA LEU A 111 11.84 10.47 -10.27
C LEU A 111 10.37 10.58 -10.72
N ASN A 112 9.55 11.36 -10.01
CA ASN A 112 8.17 11.63 -10.44
C ASN A 112 8.13 12.40 -11.77
N PHE A 113 9.03 13.36 -11.96
CA PHE A 113 9.12 14.10 -13.22
C PHE A 113 9.56 13.21 -14.39
N ALA A 114 10.50 12.30 -14.17
CA ALA A 114 10.88 11.29 -15.15
C ALA A 114 9.69 10.39 -15.52
N SER A 115 8.88 9.97 -14.55
CA SER A 115 7.65 9.23 -14.81
C SER A 115 6.64 10.01 -15.64
N ILE A 116 6.57 11.34 -15.49
CA ILE A 116 5.76 12.21 -16.35
C ILE A 116 6.32 12.22 -17.76
N ILE A 117 7.63 12.38 -17.95
CA ILE A 117 8.24 12.37 -19.29
C ILE A 117 7.95 11.04 -19.99
N VAL A 118 8.17 9.91 -19.31
CA VAL A 118 7.89 8.58 -19.86
C VAL A 118 6.40 8.43 -20.17
N GLY A 119 5.51 8.79 -19.24
CA GLY A 119 4.07 8.70 -19.48
C GLY A 119 3.61 9.58 -20.65
N PHE A 120 4.21 10.75 -20.85
CA PHE A 120 3.83 11.67 -21.92
C PHE A 120 4.22 11.15 -23.31
N PHE A 121 5.38 10.49 -23.43
CA PHE A 121 5.85 9.96 -24.70
C PHE A 121 5.35 8.54 -25.01
N PHE A 122 5.08 7.73 -23.99
CA PHE A 122 4.80 6.29 -24.17
C PHE A 122 3.36 5.87 -23.83
N MET A 123 2.58 6.64 -23.07
CA MET A 123 1.15 6.31 -22.89
C MET A 123 0.33 6.87 -24.06
N GLU A 124 -0.31 5.98 -24.81
CA GLU A 124 -1.43 6.37 -25.68
C GLU A 124 -2.71 6.56 -24.86
N GLU A 125 -3.56 7.50 -25.28
CA GLU A 125 -4.85 7.76 -24.64
C GLU A 125 -5.74 6.50 -24.78
N THR A 126 -5.93 5.77 -23.67
CA THR A 126 -6.70 4.51 -23.61
C THR A 126 -8.21 4.70 -23.78
N LEU A 127 -8.70 5.93 -23.59
CA LEU A 127 -10.13 6.22 -23.66
C LEU A 127 -10.67 6.15 -25.10
N VAL A 128 -11.24 5.00 -25.45
CA VAL A 128 -11.90 4.72 -26.75
C VAL A 128 -13.06 5.68 -27.05
N THR A 129 -13.65 6.31 -26.04
CA THR A 129 -14.83 7.20 -26.17
C THR A 129 -14.59 8.47 -26.99
N LYS A 130 -13.32 8.87 -27.22
CA LYS A 130 -13.00 9.98 -28.14
C LYS A 130 -12.83 9.54 -29.60
N LYS A 131 -12.87 8.24 -29.88
CA LYS A 131 -12.93 7.69 -31.23
C LYS A 131 -14.40 7.76 -31.69
N LYS A 132 -14.78 8.89 -32.30
CA LYS A 132 -16.08 9.18 -32.93
C LYS A 132 -16.92 7.92 -33.21
N ARG A 133 -17.83 7.55 -32.31
CA ARG A 133 -19.02 6.79 -32.70
C ARG A 133 -20.04 7.82 -33.21
N PRO A 134 -20.49 7.75 -34.48
CA PRO A 134 -21.57 8.61 -34.93
C PRO A 134 -22.80 8.30 -34.05
N ALA A 135 -23.39 9.35 -33.49
CA ALA A 135 -24.57 9.25 -32.66
C ALA A 135 -25.75 8.73 -33.50
N THR A 136 -26.07 7.45 -33.37
CA THR A 136 -27.36 6.94 -33.84
C THR A 136 -28.38 7.23 -32.73
N THR A 137 -29.05 8.37 -32.85
CA THR A 137 -30.19 8.74 -32.01
C THR A 137 -31.34 7.76 -32.30
N ILE A 138 -31.57 6.79 -31.41
CA ILE A 138 -32.84 6.05 -31.39
C ILE A 138 -33.82 6.92 -30.60
N SER A 139 -34.78 7.49 -31.35
CA SER A 139 -35.89 8.30 -30.84
C SER A 139 -36.79 7.45 -29.95
N ALA A 140 -37.01 7.91 -28.72
CA ALA A 140 -38.05 7.40 -27.84
C ALA A 140 -39.42 7.75 -28.42
N ASN A 141 -40.18 6.77 -28.92
CA ASN A 141 -41.63 6.94 -29.09
C ASN A 141 -42.51 5.68 -29.13
N ASP A 142 -41.98 4.46 -28.98
CA ASP A 142 -42.84 3.27 -28.90
C ASP A 142 -42.85 2.65 -27.51
N CYS A 143 -43.62 3.30 -26.61
CA CYS A 143 -44.10 2.68 -25.38
C CYS A 143 -45.62 2.59 -25.43
N ARG A 144 -46.16 1.44 -25.83
CA ARG A 144 -47.53 1.03 -25.46
C ARG A 144 -47.52 -0.44 -25.06
N ALA A 145 -47.90 -0.66 -23.80
CA ALA A 145 -47.98 -1.96 -23.14
C ALA A 145 -49.11 -2.80 -23.72
N ASP A 146 -48.91 -4.12 -23.81
CA ASP A 146 -49.99 -5.08 -23.67
C ASP A 146 -49.50 -6.37 -22.98
N TYR A 147 -50.25 -6.82 -21.98
CA TYR A 147 -49.98 -7.99 -21.13
C TYR A 147 -50.71 -9.20 -21.72
N GLY A 148 -50.03 -10.32 -22.00
CA GLY A 148 -50.64 -11.50 -22.63
C GLY A 148 -50.14 -12.83 -22.08
N THR A 149 -51.06 -13.57 -21.48
CA THR A 149 -51.03 -14.86 -20.80
C THR A 149 -50.30 -16.02 -21.52
N ILE A 150 -49.62 -16.87 -20.73
CA ILE A 150 -49.03 -18.15 -21.13
C ILE A 150 -50.13 -19.18 -21.39
N THR A 151 -50.19 -19.76 -22.58
CA THR A 151 -50.83 -21.06 -22.83
C THR A 151 -49.82 -22.02 -23.45
N THR A 152 -49.63 -23.13 -22.75
CA THR A 152 -48.95 -24.34 -23.20
C THR A 152 -49.73 -25.00 -24.33
N ASN A 153 -49.06 -25.40 -25.41
CA ASN A 153 -49.37 -26.65 -26.11
C ASN A 153 -48.07 -27.19 -26.73
N VAL A 154 -47.85 -28.47 -26.47
CA VAL A 154 -46.70 -29.29 -26.87
C VAL A 154 -47.08 -29.95 -28.20
N ASP A 155 -46.20 -29.94 -29.20
CA ASP A 155 -46.13 -31.01 -30.22
C ASP A 155 -44.77 -30.99 -30.98
N ALA A 156 -44.06 -32.12 -30.84
CA ALA A 156 -43.10 -32.82 -31.71
C ALA A 156 -41.95 -32.10 -32.49
N MET A 157 -40.72 -32.32 -31.99
CA MET A 157 -39.52 -32.96 -32.64
C MET A 157 -38.99 -32.51 -34.03
N GLU A 158 -37.85 -31.81 -34.07
CA GLU A 158 -36.53 -32.27 -34.59
C GLU A 158 -35.41 -31.21 -34.37
N PRO A 159 -34.10 -31.59 -34.30
CA PRO A 159 -33.02 -30.72 -33.87
C PRO A 159 -32.27 -30.09 -35.06
N THR A 160 -32.04 -28.77 -35.06
CA THR A 160 -31.03 -28.18 -35.95
C THR A 160 -30.44 -26.90 -35.37
N ASP A 161 -29.14 -26.79 -35.60
CA ASP A 161 -28.14 -25.89 -35.08
C ASP A 161 -28.35 -24.38 -35.33
N VAL A 162 -27.80 -23.60 -34.39
CA VAL A 162 -27.26 -22.22 -34.52
C VAL A 162 -28.27 -21.07 -34.68
N MET A 163 -28.46 -20.30 -33.60
CA MET A 163 -28.25 -18.84 -33.64
C MET A 163 -28.16 -18.25 -32.22
N MET A 164 -27.05 -17.54 -31.99
CA MET A 164 -26.70 -16.79 -30.80
C MET A 164 -27.73 -15.68 -30.57
N SER A 165 -28.60 -15.85 -29.58
CA SER A 165 -29.61 -14.85 -29.20
C SER A 165 -28.93 -13.61 -28.59
N PRO A 166 -29.30 -12.38 -28.98
CA PRO A 166 -28.61 -11.18 -28.55
C PRO A 166 -28.77 -10.99 -27.04
N ALA A 167 -27.66 -10.89 -26.32
CA ALA A 167 -27.65 -10.52 -24.92
C ALA A 167 -28.27 -9.13 -24.77
N ILE A 168 -29.50 -9.07 -24.27
CA ILE A 168 -30.12 -7.84 -23.80
C ILE A 168 -29.28 -7.35 -22.61
N ILE A 169 -28.44 -6.34 -22.83
CA ILE A 169 -27.75 -5.62 -21.77
C ILE A 169 -28.81 -4.79 -21.05
N ILE A 170 -29.41 -5.37 -20.01
CA ILE A 170 -30.23 -4.62 -19.06
C ILE A 170 -29.26 -3.68 -18.34
N HIS A 171 -29.32 -2.38 -18.64
CA HIS A 171 -28.67 -1.36 -17.82
C HIS A 171 -29.31 -1.36 -16.43
N ALA A 172 -28.83 -2.24 -15.55
CA ALA A 172 -29.17 -2.26 -14.15
C ALA A 172 -28.72 -0.93 -13.54
N LYS A 173 -29.64 -0.23 -12.86
CA LYS A 173 -29.35 0.98 -12.08
C LYS A 173 -28.17 0.66 -11.14
N PRO A 174 -27.10 1.49 -11.09
CA PRO A 174 -25.97 1.19 -10.23
C PRO A 174 -26.48 1.03 -8.79
N PRO A 175 -26.08 -0.05 -8.10
CA PRO A 175 -26.54 -0.31 -6.76
C PRO A 175 -26.17 0.87 -5.86
N SER A 176 -27.11 1.29 -5.00
CA SER A 176 -26.85 2.37 -4.05
C SER A 176 -25.73 1.96 -3.10
N ILE A 177 -24.81 2.87 -2.77
CA ILE A 177 -23.72 2.63 -1.80
C ILE A 177 -24.27 2.06 -0.47
N ARG A 178 -25.49 2.47 -0.07
CA ARG A 178 -26.15 1.96 1.13
C ARG A 178 -26.59 0.50 1.00
N SER A 179 -26.96 0.04 -0.18
CA SER A 179 -27.32 -1.37 -0.43
C SER A 179 -26.11 -2.31 -0.46
N LEU A 180 -24.90 -1.75 -0.62
CA LEU A 180 -23.65 -2.52 -0.59
C LEU A 180 -23.18 -2.83 0.84
N CYS A 181 -23.57 -2.01 1.83
CA CYS A 181 -23.22 -2.17 3.25
C CYS A 181 -23.94 -3.34 3.94
N THR A 182 -23.74 -4.55 3.42
CA THR A 182 -24.18 -5.80 4.03
C THR A 182 -23.25 -6.18 5.20
N GLN A 183 -23.78 -6.91 6.19
CA GLN A 183 -23.00 -7.33 7.36
C GLN A 183 -21.72 -8.13 6.99
N PRO A 184 -21.75 -9.06 6.02
CA PRO A 184 -20.52 -9.74 5.59
C PRO A 184 -19.51 -8.78 4.95
N LEU A 185 -19.96 -7.86 4.11
CA LEU A 185 -19.06 -6.87 3.49
C LEU A 185 -18.44 -5.95 4.55
N LEU A 186 -19.22 -5.50 5.53
CA LEU A 186 -18.72 -4.63 6.59
C LEU A 186 -17.66 -5.32 7.46
N MET A 187 -17.83 -6.62 7.76
CA MET A 187 -16.82 -7.39 8.50
C MET A 187 -15.53 -7.57 7.67
N VAL A 188 -15.65 -7.79 6.37
CA VAL A 188 -14.49 -7.86 5.45
C VAL A 188 -13.78 -6.51 5.39
N LEU A 189 -14.51 -5.42 5.16
CA LEU A 189 -13.94 -4.07 5.13
C LEU A 189 -13.28 -3.68 6.46
N LEU A 190 -13.87 -4.05 7.59
CA LEU A 190 -13.28 -3.81 8.92
C LEU A 190 -11.96 -4.57 9.09
N SER A 191 -11.94 -5.86 8.73
CA SER A 191 -10.72 -6.67 8.85
C SER A 191 -9.60 -6.20 7.92
N LEU A 192 -9.93 -5.81 6.68
CA LEU A 192 -9.00 -5.17 5.74
C LEU A 192 -8.50 -3.83 6.28
N GLY A 193 -9.40 -3.00 6.81
CA GLY A 193 -9.05 -1.70 7.39
C GLY A 193 -8.07 -1.83 8.57
N LEU A 194 -8.31 -2.77 9.49
CA LEU A 194 -7.40 -3.06 10.61
C LEU A 194 -6.04 -3.57 10.12
N MET A 195 -6.02 -4.41 9.08
CA MET A 195 -4.78 -4.92 8.49
C MET A 195 -3.93 -3.79 7.91
N HIS A 196 -4.55 -2.89 7.11
CA HIS A 196 -3.88 -1.74 6.54
C HIS A 196 -3.44 -0.72 7.59
N PHE A 197 -4.26 -0.50 8.63
CA PHE A 197 -3.90 0.34 9.77
C PHE A 197 -2.61 -0.15 10.41
N GLN A 198 -2.57 -1.44 10.74
CA GLN A 198 -1.42 -2.05 11.37
C GLN A 198 -0.20 -2.05 10.44
N ASN A 199 -0.38 -2.27 9.14
CA ASN A 199 0.72 -2.21 8.18
C ASN A 199 1.34 -0.81 8.08
N THR A 200 0.49 0.21 8.00
CA THR A 200 0.94 1.61 7.94
C THR A 200 1.56 2.04 9.26
N ALA A 201 0.98 1.64 10.39
CA ALA A 201 1.53 1.90 11.71
C ALA A 201 2.92 1.29 11.85
N TRP A 202 3.08 0.04 11.41
CA TRP A 202 4.38 -0.63 11.40
C TRP A 202 5.41 0.13 10.55
N GLY A 203 5.05 0.54 9.33
CA GLY A 203 5.90 1.32 8.45
C GLY A 203 6.32 2.68 9.03
N ALA A 204 5.51 3.26 9.92
CA ALA A 204 5.85 4.50 10.63
C ALA A 204 6.68 4.25 11.91
N ILE A 205 6.40 3.17 12.63
CA ILE A 205 7.04 2.84 13.91
C ILE A 205 8.46 2.31 13.70
N VAL A 206 8.68 1.41 12.72
CA VAL A 206 9.98 0.74 12.55
C VAL A 206 11.14 1.71 12.35
N PRO A 207 11.09 2.70 11.44
CA PRO A 207 12.19 3.64 11.27
C PRO A 207 12.44 4.47 12.53
N LEU A 208 11.36 4.90 13.21
CA LEU A 208 11.44 5.70 14.44
C LEU A 208 12.05 4.92 15.60
N TYR A 209 11.62 3.68 15.78
CA TYR A 209 12.16 2.75 16.77
C TYR A 209 13.64 2.44 16.49
N SER A 210 13.99 2.25 15.21
CA SER A 210 15.36 1.98 14.77
C SER A 210 16.30 3.16 15.04
N TYR A 211 15.81 4.39 14.81
CA TYR A 211 16.57 5.62 15.07
C TYR A 211 16.70 5.97 16.57
N THR A 212 15.72 5.59 17.39
CA THR A 212 15.71 5.91 18.83
C THR A 212 16.89 5.28 19.54
N LYS A 213 17.58 6.01 20.43
CA LYS A 213 18.74 5.52 21.20
C LYS A 213 18.41 4.25 22.00
N ILE A 214 19.41 3.38 22.17
CA ILE A 214 19.29 2.10 22.88
C ILE A 214 18.84 2.27 24.35
N GLU A 215 19.28 3.35 25.00
CA GLU A 215 18.89 3.72 26.37
C GLU A 215 17.38 3.92 26.51
N ASN A 216 16.75 4.50 25.48
CA ASN A 216 15.32 4.77 25.42
C ASN A 216 14.50 3.60 24.87
N GLY A 217 15.13 2.44 24.68
CA GLY A 217 14.47 1.22 24.18
C GLY A 217 14.41 1.09 22.66
N GLY A 218 15.15 1.91 21.90
CA GLY A 218 15.30 1.75 20.45
C GLY A 218 16.57 0.97 20.06
N LEU A 219 17.03 1.13 18.81
CA LEU A 219 18.24 0.47 18.28
C LEU A 219 19.43 1.42 18.06
N GLY A 220 19.21 2.73 18.03
CA GLY A 220 20.25 3.76 17.86
C GLY A 220 20.96 3.70 16.50
N LEU A 221 20.29 3.23 15.45
CA LEU A 221 20.85 3.07 14.12
C LEU A 221 20.99 4.40 13.37
N GLY A 222 22.02 4.50 12.53
CA GLY A 222 22.20 5.61 11.59
C GLY A 222 21.13 5.63 10.48
N LEU A 223 21.01 6.75 9.75
CA LEU A 223 20.03 6.87 8.66
C LEU A 223 20.37 5.96 7.47
N ASP A 224 21.66 5.75 7.21
CA ASP A 224 22.20 4.80 6.24
C ASP A 224 21.92 3.35 6.64
N ASP A 225 22.15 3.00 7.91
CA ASP A 225 21.82 1.67 8.44
C ASP A 225 20.33 1.38 8.31
N ILE A 226 19.47 2.35 8.64
CA ILE A 226 18.00 2.24 8.50
C ILE A 226 17.61 2.09 7.02
N GLY A 227 18.22 2.90 6.13
CA GLY A 227 18.01 2.79 4.69
C GLY A 227 18.36 1.39 4.17
N PHE A 228 19.55 0.90 4.50
CA PHE A 228 20.02 -0.43 4.15
C PHE A 228 19.12 -1.55 4.72
N MET A 229 18.72 -1.42 5.99
CA MET A 229 17.81 -2.35 6.66
C MET A 229 16.46 -2.47 5.96
N LEU A 230 15.83 -1.34 5.62
CA LEU A 230 14.55 -1.32 4.94
C LEU A 230 14.66 -1.84 3.50
N SER A 231 15.73 -1.49 2.79
CA SER A 231 15.96 -1.94 1.41
C SER A 231 16.28 -3.43 1.30
N THR A 232 17.04 -3.98 2.24
CA THR A 232 17.27 -5.44 2.32
C THR A 232 15.97 -6.20 2.57
N SER A 233 15.07 -5.65 3.41
CA SER A 233 13.72 -6.18 3.55
C SER A 233 12.90 -6.09 2.26
N GLY A 234 13.00 -4.99 1.51
CA GLY A 234 12.32 -4.83 0.21
C GLY A 234 12.77 -5.87 -0.81
N PHE A 235 14.08 -6.17 -0.84
CA PHE A 235 14.61 -7.26 -1.67
C PHE A 235 14.06 -8.63 -1.22
N GLY A 236 14.05 -8.89 0.09
CA GLY A 236 13.43 -10.08 0.66
C GLY A 236 11.95 -10.24 0.27
N MET A 237 11.22 -9.13 0.20
CA MET A 237 9.83 -9.12 -0.26
C MET A 237 9.71 -9.63 -1.71
N ILE A 238 10.59 -9.21 -2.63
CA ILE A 238 10.60 -9.72 -4.01
C ILE A 238 10.83 -11.22 -4.05
N VAL A 239 11.85 -11.70 -3.33
CA VAL A 239 12.20 -13.13 -3.25
C VAL A 239 11.02 -13.96 -2.74
N VAL A 240 10.39 -13.50 -1.66
CA VAL A 240 9.23 -14.17 -1.07
C VAL A 240 8.03 -14.12 -2.02
N GLN A 241 7.80 -12.99 -2.68
CA GLN A 241 6.67 -12.78 -3.57
C GLN A 241 6.76 -13.62 -4.84
N LEU A 242 7.92 -13.70 -5.48
CA LEU A 242 8.07 -14.39 -6.77
C LEU A 242 8.18 -15.91 -6.61
N TRP A 243 8.75 -16.40 -5.50
CA TRP A 243 9.04 -17.84 -5.36
C TRP A 243 8.27 -18.50 -4.20
N VAL A 244 8.27 -17.88 -3.02
CA VAL A 244 7.75 -18.52 -1.81
C VAL A 244 6.22 -18.51 -1.79
N PHE A 245 5.62 -17.36 -2.12
CA PHE A 245 4.17 -17.18 -2.06
C PHE A 245 3.41 -18.07 -3.08
N PRO A 246 3.77 -18.12 -4.38
CA PRO A 246 3.09 -18.98 -5.34
C PRO A 246 3.22 -20.48 -4.98
N ALA A 247 4.38 -20.88 -4.46
CA ALA A 247 4.62 -22.26 -4.01
C ALA A 247 3.73 -22.62 -2.81
N LEU A 248 3.63 -21.74 -1.81
CA LEU A 248 2.74 -21.91 -0.65
C LEU A 248 1.27 -21.93 -1.07
N GLN A 249 0.86 -20.99 -1.93
CA GLN A 249 -0.53 -20.88 -2.39
C GLN A 249 -0.98 -22.11 -3.18
N ARG A 250 -0.14 -22.62 -4.10
CA ARG A 250 -0.44 -23.85 -4.85
C ARG A 250 -0.52 -25.09 -3.96
N ARG A 251 0.26 -25.15 -2.88
CA ARG A 251 0.33 -26.33 -2.00
C ARG A 251 -0.74 -26.36 -0.91
N PHE A 252 -1.06 -25.22 -0.31
CA PHE A 252 -1.94 -25.15 0.87
C PHE A 252 -3.27 -24.42 0.60
N GLY A 253 -3.41 -23.76 -0.54
CA GLY A 253 -4.58 -22.92 -0.86
C GLY A 253 -4.55 -21.55 -0.18
N ALA A 254 -5.31 -20.60 -0.73
CA ALA A 254 -5.26 -19.19 -0.31
C ALA A 254 -5.63 -18.98 1.18
N LEU A 255 -6.69 -19.66 1.66
CA LEU A 255 -7.19 -19.45 3.03
C LEU A 255 -6.18 -19.91 4.11
N ARG A 256 -5.53 -21.05 3.93
CA ARG A 256 -4.52 -21.55 4.89
C ARG A 256 -3.27 -20.70 4.87
N VAL A 257 -2.85 -20.24 3.68
CA VAL A 257 -1.72 -19.31 3.56
C VAL A 257 -2.03 -17.99 4.24
N PHE A 258 -3.25 -17.46 4.09
CA PHE A 258 -3.69 -16.27 4.80
C PHE A 258 -3.62 -16.46 6.33
N GLN A 259 -4.16 -17.56 6.86
CA GLN A 259 -4.11 -17.89 8.29
C GLN A 259 -2.67 -18.04 8.83
N LEU A 260 -1.81 -18.77 8.11
CA LEU A 260 -0.40 -18.94 8.46
C LEU A 260 0.30 -17.58 8.55
N THR A 261 -0.01 -16.72 7.59
CA THR A 261 0.62 -15.42 7.44
C THR A 261 0.18 -14.42 8.50
N LEU A 262 -1.05 -14.52 9.01
CA LEU A 262 -1.50 -13.81 10.22
C LEU A 262 -0.70 -14.23 11.46
N GLY A 263 -0.34 -15.51 11.56
CA GLY A 263 0.54 -16.02 12.62
C GLY A 263 1.95 -15.42 12.55
N LEU A 264 2.57 -15.48 11.36
CA LEU A 264 3.90 -14.89 11.12
C LEU A 264 3.94 -13.39 11.42
N PHE A 265 2.86 -12.68 11.07
CA PHE A 265 2.69 -11.27 11.37
C PHE A 265 2.70 -10.96 12.87
N THR A 266 1.98 -11.76 13.66
CA THR A 266 1.93 -11.61 15.12
C THR A 266 3.31 -11.83 15.72
N ILE A 267 4.00 -12.89 15.27
CA ILE A 267 5.38 -13.19 15.68
C ILE A 267 6.31 -12.02 15.34
N SER A 268 6.24 -11.50 14.10
CA SER A 268 7.09 -10.38 13.66
C SER A 268 6.90 -9.10 14.49
N THR A 269 5.72 -8.91 15.08
CA THR A 269 5.42 -7.73 15.92
C THR A 269 5.95 -7.88 17.35
N ILE A 270 6.14 -9.11 17.83
CA ILE A 270 6.64 -9.43 19.18
C ILE A 270 8.18 -9.50 19.21
N LEU A 271 8.83 -9.75 18.08
CA LEU A 271 10.29 -9.88 17.98
C LEU A 271 11.13 -8.59 18.20
N PRO A 272 10.68 -7.35 17.92
CA PRO A 272 11.54 -6.17 18.06
C PRO A 272 12.12 -5.97 19.47
N PRO A 273 11.37 -6.10 20.58
CA PRO A 273 11.95 -6.08 21.93
C PRO A 273 13.11 -7.07 22.13
N LEU A 274 13.04 -8.26 21.51
CA LEU A 274 14.13 -9.23 21.53
C LEU A 274 15.36 -8.71 20.77
N VAL A 275 15.16 -8.02 19.63
CA VAL A 275 16.25 -7.36 18.90
C VAL A 275 16.90 -6.26 19.75
N THR A 276 16.13 -5.43 20.47
CA THR A 276 16.70 -4.47 21.44
C THR A 276 17.53 -5.17 22.51
N TYR A 277 17.06 -6.30 23.03
CA TYR A 277 17.79 -7.07 24.04
C TYR A 277 19.14 -7.56 23.49
N LEU A 278 19.15 -8.14 22.28
CA LEU A 278 20.38 -8.59 21.61
C LEU A 278 21.33 -7.42 21.29
N ALA A 279 20.80 -6.26 20.93
CA ALA A 279 21.57 -5.05 20.64
C ALA A 279 22.26 -4.46 21.89
N ARG A 280 21.77 -4.77 23.10
CA ARG A 280 22.36 -4.33 24.37
C ARG A 280 23.54 -5.18 24.84
N LEU A 281 23.77 -6.34 24.22
CA LEU A 281 24.87 -7.20 24.62
C LEU A 281 26.23 -6.53 24.30
N PRO A 282 27.22 -6.62 25.20
CA PRO A 282 28.45 -5.83 25.14
C PRO A 282 29.36 -6.08 23.92
N ASN A 283 29.06 -7.06 23.07
CA ASN A 283 29.82 -7.41 21.86
C ASN A 283 28.99 -7.35 20.56
N THR A 284 27.77 -6.82 20.60
CA THR A 284 26.92 -6.78 19.40
C THR A 284 27.33 -5.63 18.49
N LYS A 285 27.72 -5.95 17.26
CA LYS A 285 28.01 -4.96 16.21
C LYS A 285 26.70 -4.38 15.67
N VAL A 286 26.75 -3.11 15.24
CA VAL A 286 25.62 -2.43 14.58
C VAL A 286 25.11 -3.24 13.38
N SER A 287 26.03 -3.81 12.58
CA SER A 287 25.66 -4.67 11.44
C SER A 287 24.87 -5.91 11.82
N SER A 288 25.13 -6.50 12.99
CA SER A 288 24.36 -7.63 13.51
C SER A 288 22.96 -7.21 13.92
N THR A 289 22.81 -6.05 14.57
CA THR A 289 21.51 -5.47 14.93
C THR A 289 20.67 -5.17 13.68
N VAL A 290 21.30 -4.58 12.66
CA VAL A 290 20.68 -4.36 11.34
C VAL A 290 20.22 -5.68 10.73
N ALA A 291 21.06 -6.71 10.72
CA ALA A 291 20.71 -8.02 10.19
C ALA A 291 19.53 -8.67 10.94
N TYR A 292 19.49 -8.61 12.27
CA TYR A 292 18.38 -9.13 13.07
C TYR A 292 17.07 -8.42 12.74
N MET A 293 17.09 -7.08 12.62
CA MET A 293 15.89 -6.32 12.30
C MET A 293 15.45 -6.55 10.85
N SER A 294 16.38 -6.61 9.89
CA SER A 294 16.08 -6.99 8.50
C SER A 294 15.41 -8.36 8.44
N ALA A 295 15.86 -9.34 9.22
CA ALA A 295 15.22 -10.67 9.26
C ALA A 295 13.78 -10.60 9.79
N VAL A 296 13.52 -9.79 10.82
CA VAL A 296 12.15 -9.55 11.32
C VAL A 296 11.25 -8.94 10.25
N LEU A 297 11.78 -7.97 9.48
CA LEU A 297 11.03 -7.33 8.39
C LEU A 297 10.79 -8.29 7.21
N MET A 298 11.78 -9.12 6.86
CA MET A 298 11.63 -10.15 5.83
C MET A 298 10.58 -11.20 6.23
N LEU A 299 10.55 -11.62 7.50
CA LEU A 299 9.56 -12.57 8.03
C LEU A 299 8.12 -12.04 7.89
N ARG A 300 7.95 -10.71 7.94
CA ARG A 300 6.67 -10.02 7.80
C ARG A 300 6.22 -9.85 6.34
N SER A 301 7.14 -9.94 5.38
CA SER A 301 6.87 -9.67 3.95
C SER A 301 5.77 -10.54 3.30
N PRO A 302 5.56 -11.83 3.67
CA PRO A 302 4.42 -12.59 3.12
C PRO A 302 3.06 -11.96 3.49
N THR A 303 2.98 -11.28 4.64
CA THR A 303 1.72 -10.70 5.13
C THR A 303 1.26 -9.51 4.34
N THR A 304 2.19 -8.71 3.84
CA THR A 304 1.82 -7.58 3.00
C THR A 304 1.12 -8.03 1.73
N MET A 305 1.54 -9.16 1.16
CA MET A 305 0.99 -9.67 -0.09
C MET A 305 -0.33 -10.43 0.10
N CYS A 306 -0.46 -11.21 1.18
CA CYS A 306 -1.67 -11.99 1.40
C CYS A 306 -2.91 -11.11 1.54
N TYR A 307 -2.80 -9.91 2.14
CA TYR A 307 -3.96 -9.03 2.21
C TYR A 307 -4.25 -8.35 0.87
N ASP A 308 -3.25 -8.02 0.05
CA ASP A 308 -3.48 -7.45 -1.28
C ASP A 308 -4.26 -8.44 -2.15
N VAL A 309 -3.84 -9.72 -2.12
CA VAL A 309 -4.55 -10.81 -2.79
C VAL A 309 -5.95 -11.02 -2.21
N VAL A 310 -6.14 -10.93 -0.90
CA VAL A 310 -7.47 -11.06 -0.28
C VAL A 310 -8.35 -9.86 -0.60
N ALA A 311 -7.83 -8.64 -0.63
CA ALA A 311 -8.56 -7.44 -1.00
C ALA A 311 -9.03 -7.52 -2.46
N GLU A 312 -8.18 -8.07 -3.33
CA GLU A 312 -8.50 -8.39 -4.72
C GLU A 312 -9.62 -9.46 -4.76
N HIS A 313 -9.44 -10.63 -4.11
CA HIS A 313 -10.39 -11.74 -4.21
C HIS A 313 -11.65 -11.62 -3.35
N ALA A 314 -11.76 -10.61 -2.47
CA ALA A 314 -12.90 -10.39 -1.58
C ALA A 314 -14.11 -9.73 -2.27
N GLY A 315 -13.99 -9.33 -3.55
CA GLY A 315 -15.11 -8.84 -4.35
C GLY A 315 -16.21 -9.91 -4.46
N PRO A 316 -17.48 -9.62 -4.10
CA PRO A 316 -18.56 -10.54 -4.36
C PRO A 316 -18.72 -10.70 -5.88
N ARG A 317 -18.94 -11.94 -6.37
CA ARG A 317 -18.98 -12.32 -7.80
C ARG A 317 -19.95 -11.51 -8.70
N ASN A 318 -20.77 -10.66 -8.11
CA ASN A 318 -21.83 -9.89 -8.76
C ASN A 318 -21.57 -8.37 -8.75
N ILE A 319 -20.44 -7.91 -8.22
CA ILE A 319 -20.00 -6.50 -8.24
C ILE A 319 -18.78 -6.43 -9.16
N GLU A 320 -18.71 -5.41 -10.02
CA GLU A 320 -17.55 -5.19 -10.87
C GLU A 320 -16.28 -5.12 -10.02
N TRP A 321 -15.25 -5.85 -10.46
CA TRP A 321 -13.95 -6.00 -9.80
C TRP A 321 -13.29 -4.66 -9.43
N ASP A 322 -13.57 -3.63 -10.21
CA ASP A 322 -13.03 -2.28 -10.04
C ASP A 322 -13.60 -1.59 -8.79
N ASP A 323 -14.89 -1.79 -8.49
CA ASP A 323 -15.58 -1.11 -7.37
C ASP A 323 -15.12 -1.59 -6.00
N THR A 324 -14.84 -2.90 -5.86
CA THR A 324 -14.44 -3.47 -4.55
C THR A 324 -12.96 -3.25 -4.25
N SER A 325 -12.10 -3.34 -5.27
CA SER A 325 -10.67 -2.98 -5.16
C SER A 325 -10.51 -1.49 -4.85
N THR A 326 -11.27 -0.63 -5.51
CA THR A 326 -11.29 0.82 -5.26
C THR A 326 -11.80 1.15 -3.86
N ALA A 327 -12.82 0.46 -3.36
CA ALA A 327 -13.31 0.64 -1.99
C ALA A 327 -12.27 0.21 -0.94
N ALA A 328 -11.62 -0.94 -1.13
CA ALA A 328 -10.55 -1.42 -0.24
C ALA A 328 -9.35 -0.47 -0.22
N LEU A 329 -8.95 0.06 -1.38
CA LEU A 329 -7.90 1.07 -1.49
C LEU A 329 -8.30 2.41 -0.89
N THR A 330 -9.54 2.83 -1.05
CA THR A 330 -10.05 4.07 -0.43
C THR A 330 -10.01 3.96 1.10
N VAL A 331 -10.44 2.82 1.65
CA VAL A 331 -10.31 2.53 3.08
C VAL A 331 -8.84 2.50 3.49
N SER A 332 -7.96 1.85 2.71
CA SER A 332 -6.53 1.81 2.98
C SER A 332 -5.88 3.19 2.98
N ILE A 333 -6.20 4.05 2.01
CA ILE A 333 -5.72 5.43 1.91
C ILE A 333 -6.24 6.24 3.09
N PHE A 334 -7.54 6.16 3.39
CA PHE A 334 -8.16 6.89 4.51
C PHE A 334 -7.55 6.48 5.86
N VAL A 335 -7.43 5.17 6.10
CA VAL A 335 -6.79 4.61 7.29
C VAL A 335 -5.33 5.04 7.35
N SER A 336 -4.59 5.00 6.24
CA SER A 336 -3.20 5.44 6.18
C SER A 336 -3.03 6.93 6.51
N LEU A 337 -3.95 7.77 6.02
CA LEU A 337 -3.99 9.20 6.34
C LEU A 337 -4.28 9.43 7.82
N LEU A 338 -5.24 8.67 8.37
CA LEU A 338 -5.58 8.73 9.80
C LEU A 338 -4.38 8.31 10.66
N THR A 339 -3.74 7.18 10.37
CA THR A 339 -2.56 6.69 11.09
C THR A 339 -1.39 7.68 11.02
N ARG A 340 -1.15 8.30 9.86
CA ARG A 340 -0.08 9.30 9.69
C ARG A 340 -0.39 10.63 10.39
N SER A 341 -1.67 10.95 10.61
CA SER A 341 -2.11 12.14 11.35
C SER A 341 -2.01 11.98 12.87
N LEU A 342 -2.02 10.74 13.38
CA LEU A 342 -1.84 10.44 14.79
C LEU A 342 -0.35 10.58 15.14
N PRO A 343 0.05 11.45 16.10
CA PRO A 343 1.46 11.62 16.46
C PRO A 343 2.02 10.31 17.05
N PRO A 344 2.90 9.58 16.34
CA PRO A 344 3.37 8.24 16.76
C PRO A 344 4.11 8.30 18.10
N VAL A 345 4.81 9.41 18.33
CA VAL A 345 5.67 9.64 19.49
C VAL A 345 4.86 9.77 20.79
N ARG A 346 3.68 10.41 20.76
CA ARG A 346 2.89 10.62 21.99
C ARG A 346 2.15 9.38 22.44
N LEU A 347 1.64 8.58 21.51
CA LEU A 347 0.92 7.34 21.84
C LEU A 347 1.89 6.23 22.21
N PHE A 348 2.99 6.05 21.49
CA PHE A 348 3.99 5.04 21.86
C PHE A 348 4.69 5.39 23.18
N ALA A 349 5.12 6.64 23.39
CA ALA A 349 5.72 7.05 24.67
C ALA A 349 4.72 6.97 25.84
N ARG A 350 3.44 7.32 25.62
CA ARG A 350 2.40 7.20 26.66
C ARG A 350 2.04 5.74 26.93
N SER A 351 1.95 4.89 25.91
CA SER A 351 1.72 3.45 26.08
C SER A 351 2.90 2.73 26.73
N LEU A 352 4.14 3.06 26.36
CA LEU A 352 5.34 2.52 26.99
C LEU A 352 5.43 2.98 28.46
N ARG A 353 5.11 4.24 28.74
CA ARG A 353 5.06 4.79 30.10
C ARG A 353 3.95 4.16 30.93
N LEU A 354 2.78 3.88 30.34
CA LEU A 354 1.68 3.17 31.00
C LEU A 354 1.99 1.68 31.22
N LEU A 355 2.65 1.01 30.26
CA LEU A 355 3.11 -0.38 30.39
C LEU A 355 4.19 -0.53 31.46
N LEU A 356 5.13 0.41 31.54
CA LEU A 356 6.14 0.47 32.60
C LEU A 356 5.51 0.80 33.96
N LEU A 357 4.55 1.72 34.01
CA LEU A 357 3.82 2.04 35.25
C LEU A 357 2.89 0.90 35.71
N SER A 358 2.37 0.07 34.80
CA SER A 358 1.53 -1.09 35.13
C SER A 358 2.31 -2.34 35.48
N SER A 359 3.61 -2.41 35.17
CA SER A 359 4.49 -3.53 35.52
C SER A 359 5.34 -3.29 36.79
N VAL A 360 5.37 -2.06 37.29
CA VAL A 360 6.02 -1.69 38.57
C VAL A 360 5.25 -2.09 39.86
N PRO A 361 3.91 -2.28 39.91
CA PRO A 361 3.26 -2.65 41.18
C PRO A 361 3.57 -4.07 41.66
N LEU A 362 4.02 -4.97 40.77
CA LEU A 362 4.29 -6.37 41.12
C LEU A 362 5.70 -6.61 41.67
N TYR A 363 6.68 -5.77 41.33
CA TYR A 363 8.05 -5.90 41.85
C TYR A 363 8.25 -5.25 43.23
N MET A 364 7.40 -4.30 43.62
CA MET A 364 7.47 -3.69 44.96
C MET A 364 6.69 -4.48 46.03
N LEU A 365 5.83 -5.43 45.64
CA LEU A 365 5.03 -6.22 46.58
C LEU A 365 5.67 -7.56 46.98
N SER A 366 6.69 -8.06 46.26
CA SER A 366 7.45 -9.25 46.66
C SER A 366 8.73 -8.94 47.45
N ALA A 367 8.95 -7.68 47.83
CA ALA A 367 10.06 -7.25 48.69
C ALA A 367 9.62 -6.95 50.14
N TYR A 368 8.34 -7.17 50.48
CA TYR A 368 7.76 -6.89 51.80
C TYR A 368 6.81 -7.97 52.33
N LEU A 369 6.86 -9.18 51.77
CA LEU A 369 6.34 -10.43 52.34
C LEU A 369 7.36 -11.53 52.02
#